data_AF-A0A9N8M8V8-F1
#
_entry.id   AF-A0A9N8M8V8-F1
#
_cell.length_a   1.000
_cell.length_b   1.000
_cell.length_c   1.000
_cell.angle_alpha   90.00
_cell.angle_beta   90.00
_cell.angle_gamma   90.00
#
_symmetry.space_group_name_H-M   'P 1'
#
loop_
_entity.id
_entity.type
_entity.pdbx_description
1 polymer ?
#
loop_
_entity_poly.entity_id
_entity_poly.type
_entity_poly.pdbx_seq_one_letter_code
_entity_poly.pdbx_strand_id
1 'polypeptide(L)'
;LTVGTTSSGAVDNITEVVEVAREYPNMWLHIDAAYAGTALALPELRESSHLAAINAHADSFSTNAHKWGLIQLECSPLHVRDRGALTRALTVTPEFLRT
;
A
#
# COMPACT_ATOMS: atom_id res chain seq x y z
N LEU A 1 2.88 5.27 4.36
CA LEU A 1 4.26 5.39 3.83
C LEU A 1 4.18 5.53 2.33
N THR A 2 5.11 6.26 1.74
CA THR A 2 5.06 6.68 0.35
C THR A 2 6.24 6.12 -0.43
N VAL A 3 5.97 5.49 -1.56
CA VAL A 3 6.98 5.17 -2.58
C VAL A 3 6.73 6.11 -3.75
N GLY A 4 7.50 7.20 -3.80
CA GLY A 4 7.39 8.24 -4.82
C GLY A 4 6.40 9.33 -4.44
N THR A 5 6.81 10.25 -3.57
CA THR A 5 6.03 11.45 -3.23
C THR A 5 5.79 12.33 -4.46
N THR A 6 4.68 13.07 -4.47
CA THR A 6 4.27 13.89 -5.63
C THR A 6 5.30 14.94 -6.02
N SER A 7 5.91 15.62 -5.04
CA SER A 7 6.74 16.80 -5.31
C SER A 7 8.13 16.45 -5.82
N SER A 8 8.80 15.46 -5.20
CA SER A 8 10.21 15.15 -5.45
C SER A 8 10.47 13.70 -5.82
N GLY A 9 9.44 12.85 -5.84
CA GLY A 9 9.61 11.41 -6.05
C GLY A 9 10.32 10.71 -4.88
N ALA A 10 10.32 11.31 -3.68
CA ALA A 10 10.98 10.73 -2.52
C ALA A 10 10.35 9.40 -2.10
N VAL A 11 11.14 8.52 -1.50
CA VAL A 11 10.72 7.23 -0.97
C VAL A 11 10.94 7.25 0.54
N ASP A 12 9.91 6.95 1.32
CA ASP A 12 10.04 6.80 2.76
C ASP A 12 10.96 5.61 3.07
N ASN A 13 11.76 5.69 4.13
CA ASN A 13 12.54 4.55 4.60
C ASN A 13 11.61 3.51 5.27
N ILE A 14 10.98 2.66 4.46
CA ILE A 14 9.91 1.76 4.92
C ILE A 14 10.45 0.78 5.97
N THR A 15 11.68 0.29 5.81
CA THR A 15 12.29 -0.64 6.77
C THR A 15 12.39 -0.01 8.16
N GLU A 16 12.84 1.24 8.25
CA GLU A 16 12.95 1.96 9.53
C GLU A 16 11.58 2.19 10.17
N VAL A 17 10.58 2.60 9.39
CA VAL A 17 9.24 2.85 9.93
C VAL A 17 8.56 1.56 10.37
N VAL A 18 8.78 0.44 9.67
CA VAL A 18 8.29 -0.88 10.09
C VAL A 18 8.83 -1.26 11.47
N GLU A 19 10.11 -1.02 11.75
CA GLU A 19 10.69 -1.36 13.06
C GLU A 19 10.02 -0.58 14.19
N VAL A 20 9.82 0.73 14.01
CA VAL A 20 9.07 1.56 14.97
C VAL A 20 7.61 1.10 15.07
N ALA A 21 6.99 0.73 13.95
CA ALA A 21 5.60 0.34 13.90
C ALA A 21 5.29 -0.93 14.72
N ARG A 22 6.29 -1.81 14.90
CA ARG A 22 6.13 -3.02 15.73
C ARG A 22 5.84 -2.72 17.20
N GLU A 23 6.21 -1.53 17.69
CA GLU A 23 5.88 -1.09 19.04
C GLU A 23 4.38 -0.75 19.20
N TYR A 24 3.67 -0.58 18.08
CA TYR A 24 2.28 -0.16 18.04
C TYR A 24 1.42 -1.22 17.32
N PRO A 25 0.94 -2.26 18.05
CA PRO A 25 0.33 -3.45 17.44
C PRO A 25 -0.97 -3.20 16.66
N ASN A 26 -1.60 -2.04 16.86
CA ASN A 26 -2.84 -1.65 16.18
C ASN A 26 -2.61 -0.67 15.02
N MET A 27 -1.36 -0.31 14.73
CA MET A 27 -1.06 0.64 13.66
C MET A 27 -1.16 -0.04 12.30
N TRP A 28 -1.98 0.51 11.41
CA TRP A 28 -2.12 0.03 10.05
C TRP A 28 -1.04 0.62 9.15
N LEU A 29 -0.29 -0.22 8.45
CA LEU A 29 0.75 0.18 7.51
C LEU A 29 0.24 0.17 6.08
N HIS A 30 -0.23 1.33 5.60
CA HIS A 30 -0.55 1.54 4.19
C HIS A 30 0.67 2.05 3.42
N ILE A 31 0.93 1.46 2.25
CA ILE A 31 1.91 1.94 1.27
C ILE A 31 1.16 2.62 0.12
N ASP A 32 1.33 3.94 0.03
CA ASP A 32 0.95 4.73 -1.14
C ASP A 32 2.10 4.68 -2.16
N ALA A 33 1.89 3.93 -3.23
CA ALA A 33 2.78 3.90 -4.38
C ALA A 33 2.00 4.32 -5.64
N ALA A 34 1.13 5.33 -5.51
CA ALA A 34 0.28 5.78 -6.60
C ALA A 34 1.09 6.09 -7.86
N TYR A 35 2.18 6.85 -7.74
CA TYR A 35 3.05 7.20 -8.87
C TYR A 35 4.10 6.11 -9.18
N ALA A 36 4.94 5.76 -8.22
CA ALA A 36 6.10 4.89 -8.47
C ALA A 36 5.84 3.39 -8.28
N GLY A 37 4.63 2.97 -7.91
CA GLY A 37 4.33 1.55 -7.66
C GLY A 37 4.48 0.66 -8.90
N THR A 38 4.28 1.19 -10.11
CA THR A 38 4.55 0.46 -11.36
C THR A 38 6.05 0.13 -11.52
N ALA A 39 6.93 0.98 -10.99
CA ALA A 39 8.37 0.80 -11.08
C ALA A 39 8.87 -0.44 -10.34
N LEU A 40 8.09 -0.98 -9.38
CA LEU A 40 8.40 -2.22 -8.67
C LEU A 40 8.40 -3.46 -9.59
N ALA A 41 7.86 -3.35 -10.80
CA ALA A 41 8.02 -4.38 -11.83
C ALA A 41 9.49 -4.56 -12.23
N LEU A 42 10.29 -3.49 -12.20
CA LEU A 42 11.71 -3.48 -12.54
C LEU A 42 12.55 -4.04 -11.37
N PRO A 43 13.25 -5.18 -11.55
CA PRO A 43 14.02 -5.81 -10.46
C PRO A 43 15.01 -4.87 -9.77
N GLU A 44 15.67 -4.00 -10.54
CA GLU A 44 16.69 -3.06 -10.10
C GLU A 44 16.17 -1.93 -9.19
N LEU A 45 14.85 -1.67 -9.19
CA LEU A 45 14.23 -0.65 -8.34
C LEU A 45 13.58 -1.22 -7.07
N ARG A 46 13.52 -2.56 -6.93
CA ARG A 46 12.81 -3.20 -5.82
C ARG A 46 13.50 -2.97 -4.48
N GLU A 47 14.82 -2.96 -4.48
CA GLU A 47 15.62 -2.75 -3.26
C GLU A 47 15.49 -1.31 -2.76
N SER A 48 15.74 -0.33 -3.63
CA SER A 48 15.64 1.10 -3.30
C SER A 48 14.21 1.53 -2.94
N SER A 49 13.20 0.77 -3.38
CA SER A 49 11.80 0.98 -3.03
C SER A 49 11.33 0.13 -1.83
N HIS A 50 12.25 -0.57 -1.16
CA HIS A 50 11.97 -1.40 0.01
C HIS A 50 10.91 -2.49 -0.20
N LEU A 51 10.83 -3.10 -1.39
CA LEU A 51 9.79 -4.08 -1.73
C LEU A 51 9.72 -5.27 -0.77
N ALA A 52 10.86 -5.74 -0.26
CA ALA A 52 10.89 -6.84 0.71
C ALA A 52 10.14 -6.48 2.01
N ALA A 53 10.37 -5.26 2.54
CA ALA A 53 9.67 -4.77 3.73
C ALA A 53 8.18 -4.55 3.46
N ILE A 54 7.83 -4.00 2.29
CA ILE A 54 6.43 -3.87 1.84
C ILE A 54 5.72 -5.23 1.85
N ASN A 55 6.30 -6.24 1.19
CA ASN A 55 5.70 -7.56 1.08
C ASN A 55 5.53 -8.25 2.44
N ALA A 56 6.48 -8.06 3.35
CA ALA A 56 6.45 -8.67 4.68
C ALA A 56 5.46 -7.98 5.63
N HIS A 57 5.31 -6.65 5.55
CA HIS A 57 4.71 -5.87 6.63
C HIS A 57 3.57 -4.94 6.24
N ALA A 58 3.37 -4.60 4.96
CA ALA A 58 2.28 -3.72 4.57
C ALA A 58 0.91 -4.39 4.76
N ASP A 59 -0.04 -3.69 5.36
CA ASP A 59 -1.44 -4.13 5.48
C ASP A 59 -2.24 -3.84 4.22
N SER A 60 -1.89 -2.74 3.54
CA SER A 60 -2.42 -2.42 2.22
C SER A 60 -1.42 -1.66 1.35
N PHE A 61 -1.59 -1.78 0.05
CA PHE A 61 -0.73 -1.19 -0.97
C PHE A 61 -1.59 -0.66 -2.12
N SER A 62 -1.35 0.58 -2.55
CA SER A 62 -2.04 1.17 -3.71
C SER A 62 -1.06 1.59 -4.79
N THR A 63 -1.49 1.47 -6.05
CA THR A 63 -0.78 2.05 -7.20
C THR A 63 -1.78 2.58 -8.21
N ASN A 64 -1.45 3.64 -8.95
CA ASN A 64 -2.32 4.17 -9.98
C ASN A 64 -1.80 3.73 -11.35
N ALA A 65 -2.45 2.73 -11.93
CA ALA A 65 -2.13 2.29 -13.28
C ALA A 65 -2.33 3.40 -14.32
N HIS A 66 -3.20 4.39 -14.02
CA HIS A 66 -3.39 5.57 -14.86
C HIS A 66 -2.30 6.65 -14.74
N LYS A 67 -1.33 6.49 -13.84
CA LYS A 67 -0.16 7.37 -13.78
C LYS A 67 0.93 6.80 -14.69
N TRP A 68 1.76 5.90 -14.16
CA TRP A 68 2.90 5.37 -14.90
C TRP A 68 2.65 3.98 -15.52
N GLY A 69 1.44 3.44 -15.39
CA GLY A 69 1.05 2.10 -15.85
C GLY A 69 0.38 2.05 -17.23
N LEU A 70 0.39 3.15 -17.98
CA LEU A 70 -0.15 3.24 -19.35
C LEU A 70 -1.65 2.93 -19.50
N ILE A 71 -2.43 3.07 -18.43
CA ILE A 71 -3.90 2.97 -18.46
C ILE A 71 -4.51 4.38 -18.54
N GLN A 72 -5.68 4.54 -19.15
CA GLN A 72 -6.40 5.82 -19.12
C GLN A 72 -6.98 6.11 -17.74
N LEU A 73 -7.25 7.39 -17.46
CA LEU A 73 -7.97 7.79 -16.25
C LEU A 73 -9.41 7.22 -16.28
N GLU A 74 -9.92 6.57 -15.24
CA GLU A 74 -9.32 6.24 -13.94
C GLU A 74 -9.02 4.74 -13.77
N CYS A 75 -7.92 4.43 -13.06
CA CYS A 75 -7.57 3.08 -12.63
C CYS A 75 -6.58 3.09 -11.45
N SER A 76 -7.02 2.72 -10.25
CA SER A 76 -6.18 2.66 -9.03
C SER A 76 -6.39 1.33 -8.29
N PRO A 77 -5.62 0.28 -8.64
CA PRO A 77 -5.66 -0.96 -7.90
C PRO A 77 -5.24 -0.81 -6.44
N LEU A 78 -6.06 -1.34 -5.54
CA LEU A 78 -5.76 -1.47 -4.11
C LEU A 78 -5.60 -2.95 -3.77
N HIS A 79 -4.48 -3.28 -3.13
CA HIS A 79 -4.22 -4.58 -2.54
C HIS A 79 -4.35 -4.46 -1.02
N VAL A 80 -5.09 -5.37 -0.41
CA VAL A 80 -5.23 -5.48 1.05
C VAL A 80 -4.82 -6.88 1.49
N ARG A 81 -4.07 -6.99 2.58
CA ARG A 81 -3.62 -8.28 3.12
C ARG A 81 -4.77 -9.05 3.74
N ASP A 82 -5.60 -8.39 4.56
CA ASP A 82 -6.84 -8.95 5.10
C ASP A 82 -8.05 -8.38 4.34
N ARG A 83 -8.61 -9.18 3.42
CA ARG A 83 -9.88 -8.85 2.76
C ARG A 83 -11.02 -8.67 3.77
N GLY A 84 -11.00 -9.45 4.84
CA GLY A 84 -11.98 -9.41 5.92
C GLY A 84 -12.04 -8.02 6.55
N ALA A 85 -10.89 -7.40 6.86
CA ALA A 85 -10.81 -6.05 7.40
C ALA A 85 -11.54 -5.04 6.51
N LEU A 86 -11.30 -5.07 5.19
CA LEU A 86 -11.96 -4.19 4.23
C LEU A 86 -13.48 -4.41 4.21
N THR A 87 -13.93 -5.67 4.08
CA THR A 87 -15.36 -5.97 4.01
C THR A 87 -16.11 -5.68 5.31
N ARG A 88 -15.49 -5.91 6.47
CA ARG A 88 -16.08 -5.58 7.79
C ARG A 88 -16.16 -4.06 7.99
N ALA A 89 -15.16 -3.31 7.53
CA ALA A 89 -15.18 -1.86 7.63
C ALA A 89 -16.22 -1.20 6.71
N LEU A 90 -16.48 -1.80 5.55
CA LEU A 90 -17.38 -1.25 4.51
C LEU A 90 -18.76 -1.91 4.47
N THR A 91 -19.04 -2.88 5.34
CA THR A 91 -20.38 -3.48 5.38
C THR A 91 -21.38 -2.52 6.00
N VAL A 92 -22.56 -2.43 5.38
CA VAL A 92 -23.72 -1.73 5.95
C VAL A 92 -24.68 -2.69 6.66
N THR A 93 -24.35 -3.99 6.69
CA THR A 93 -25.16 -4.99 7.39
C THR A 93 -25.01 -4.78 8.90
N PRO A 94 -26.08 -4.40 9.61
CA PRO A 94 -26.05 -4.23 11.06
C PRO A 94 -25.65 -5.51 11.76
N GLU A 95 -24.99 -5.39 12.92
CA GLU A 95 -24.48 -6.55 13.68
C GLU A 95 -25.58 -7.59 13.97
N PHE A 96 -26.79 -7.12 14.32
CA PHE A 96 -27.93 -7.98 14.67
C PHE A 96 -28.57 -8.70 13.47
N LEU A 97 -28.15 -8.42 12.24
CA LEU A 97 -28.59 -9.13 11.02
C LEU A 97 -27.52 -10.10 10.50
N ARG A 98 -26.41 -10.27 11.21
CA ARG A 98 -25.37 -11.24 10.86
C ARG A 98 -25.77 -12.63 11.39
N THR A 99 -25.93 -13.58 10.48
CA THR A 99 -26.21 -15.01 10.76
C THR A 99 -24.97 -15.85 10.61
#